data_AF-A0A1H7K5A5-F1
#
_entry.id   AF-A0A1H7K5A5-F1
#
_cell.length_a   1.000
_cell.length_b   1.000
_cell.length_c   1.000
_cell.angle_alpha   90.00
_cell.angle_beta   90.00
_cell.angle_gamma   90.00
#
_symmetry.space_group_name_H-M   'P 1'
#
loop_
_entity.id
_entity.type
_entity.pdbx_description
1 polymer ?
#
loop_
_entity_poly.entity_id
_entity_poly.type
_entity_poly.pdbx_seq_one_letter_code
_entity_poly.pdbx_strand_id
1 'polypeptide(L)' 'MSDEMTIQLDGDDYVVTPAGEGLRVGRRVGSDVTWLESVDGSLLDDQARTALANGDTSDESLLRAVRGVVQAEVERGA' A
#
# COMPACT_ATOMS: atom_id res chain seq x y z
N MET A 1 3.13 -17.82 -1.20
CA MET A 1 2.33 -16.84 -1.94
C MET A 1 2.24 -15.63 -1.04
N SER A 2 2.80 -14.49 -1.46
CA SER A 2 2.55 -13.24 -0.76
C SER A 2 1.15 -12.79 -1.18
N ASP A 3 0.25 -12.56 -0.23
CA ASP A 3 -1.10 -12.15 -0.55
C ASP A 3 -1.08 -10.72 -1.09
N GLU A 4 -1.32 -10.60 -2.39
CA GLU A 4 -1.57 -9.33 -3.06
C GLU A 4 -3.01 -8.90 -2.73
N MET A 5 -3.15 -7.68 -2.23
CA MET A 5 -4.45 -7.10 -1.90
C MET A 5 -4.69 -5.84 -2.72
N THR A 6 -5.94 -5.59 -3.08
CA THR A 6 -6.34 -4.39 -3.82
C THR A 6 -7.07 -3.43 -2.89
N ILE A 7 -6.64 -2.18 -2.88
CA ILE A 7 -7.22 -1.07 -2.12
C ILE A 7 -7.65 -0.01 -3.12
N GLN A 8 -8.88 0.47 -2.99
CA GLN A 8 -9.39 1.57 -3.82
C GLN A 8 -9.28 2.90 -3.07
N LEU A 9 -8.59 3.88 -3.67
CA LEU A 9 -8.43 5.22 -3.10
C LEU A 9 -8.64 6.27 -4.19
N ASP A 10 -9.51 7.24 -3.91
CA ASP A 10 -9.77 8.40 -4.79
C ASP A 10 -10.10 8.04 -6.25
N GLY A 11 -10.70 6.87 -6.46
CA GLY A 11 -11.10 6.34 -7.78
C GLY A 11 -10.03 5.51 -8.49
N ASP A 12 -8.85 5.35 -7.90
CA ASP A 12 -7.75 4.53 -8.40
C ASP A 12 -7.62 3.22 -7.62
N ASP A 13 -7.14 2.17 -8.30
CA ASP A 13 -6.85 0.87 -7.71
C ASP A 13 -5.36 0.77 -7.35
N TYR A 14 -5.08 0.54 -6.08
CA TYR A 14 -3.74 0.31 -5.54
C TYR A 14 -3.55 -1.14 -5.16
N VAL A 15 -2.39 -1.66 -5.50
CA VAL A 15 -1.95 -3.01 -5.17
C VAL A 15 -1.02 -2.91 -3.98
N VAL A 16 -1.34 -3.61 -2.90
CA VAL A 16 -0.50 -3.71 -1.72
C VAL A 16 -0.05 -5.15 -1.55
N THR A 17 1.22 -5.34 -1.21
CA THR A 17 1.74 -6.66 -0.89
C THR A 17 2.71 -6.55 0.29
N PRO A 18 2.71 -7.52 1.23
CA PRO A 18 3.74 -7.61 2.26
C PRO A 18 5.13 -7.71 1.64
N ALA A 19 6.06 -6.90 2.13
CA ALA A 19 7.44 -6.84 1.66
C ALA A 19 8.40 -6.81 2.86
N GLY A 20 8.95 -7.98 3.21
CA GLY A 20 9.73 -8.12 4.44
C GLY A 20 8.86 -7.87 5.66
N GLU A 21 9.27 -6.93 6.52
CA GLU A 21 8.49 -6.46 7.68
C GLU A 21 7.53 -5.31 7.33
N GLY A 22 7.59 -4.81 6.11
CA GLY A 22 6.82 -3.67 5.63
C GLY A 22 5.86 -4.02 4.51
N LEU A 23 5.51 -3.01 3.71
CA LEU A 23 4.61 -3.17 2.57
C LEU A 23 5.19 -2.55 1.31
N ARG A 24 4.78 -3.06 0.16
CA ARG A 24 5.03 -2.46 -1.14
C ARG A 24 3.72 -2.03 -1.76
N VAL A 25 3.68 -0.80 -2.27
CA VAL A 25 2.52 -0.23 -2.96
C VAL A 25 2.80 -0.12 -4.45
N GLY A 26 1.83 -0.53 -5.25
CA GLY A 26 1.76 -0.27 -6.68
C GLY A 26 0.42 0.34 -7.06
N ARG A 27 0.36 1.00 -8.21
CA ARG A 27 -0.89 1.43 -8.84
C ARG A 27 -1.24 0.47 -9.97
N ARG A 28 -2.50 0.03 -10.03
CA ARG A 28 -2.99 -0.79 -11.13
C ARG A 28 -3.40 0.12 -12.29
N VAL A 29 -2.88 -0.18 -13.48
CA VAL A 29 -3.19 0.51 -14.73
C VAL A 29 -3.56 -0.55 -15.77
N GLY A 30 -4.85 -0.76 -15.97
CA GLY A 30 -5.35 -1.86 -16.79
C GLY A 30 -5.00 -3.22 -16.19
N SER A 31 -4.28 -4.05 -16.94
CA SER A 31 -3.78 -5.36 -16.48
C SER A 31 -2.48 -5.28 -15.68
N ASP A 32 -1.80 -4.14 -15.71
CA ASP A 32 -0.44 -3.99 -15.23
C ASP A 32 -0.39 -3.30 -13.86
N VAL A 33 0.68 -3.56 -13.13
CA VAL A 33 0.95 -2.94 -11.83
C VAL A 33 2.26 -2.15 -11.92
N THR A 34 2.16 -0.84 -11.78
CA THR A 34 3.31 0.05 -11.65
C THR A 34 3.65 0.20 -10.17
N TRP A 35 4.78 -0.35 -9.74
CA TRP A 35 5.23 -0.26 -8.35
C TRP A 35 5.73 1.15 -8.03
N LEU A 36 5.20 1.74 -6.96
CA LEU A 36 5.52 3.09 -6.51
C LEU A 36 6.68 3.05 -5.51
N GLU A 37 6.41 2.57 -4.28
CA GLU A 37 7.37 2.59 -3.18
C GLU A 37 7.23 1.37 -2.28
N SER A 38 8.30 1.05 -1.55
CA SER A 38 8.28 0.10 -0.43
C SER A 38 8.47 0.87 0.87
N VAL A 39 7.58 0.65 1.82
CA VAL A 39 7.62 1.26 3.15
C VAL A 39 8.15 0.25 4.14
N ASP A 40 9.18 0.65 4.90
CA ASP A 40 9.72 -0.16 5.99
C ASP A 40 8.68 -0.32 7.11
N GLY A 41 8.57 -1.52 7.67
CA GLY A 41 7.60 -1.85 8.73
C GLY A 41 7.75 -1.01 10.00
N SER A 42 8.96 -0.51 10.27
CA SER A 42 9.23 0.40 11.39
C SER A 42 8.59 1.78 11.23
N LEU A 43 8.23 2.17 10.00
CA LEU A 43 7.49 3.40 9.70
C LEU A 43 5.98 3.21 9.79
N LEU A 44 5.51 1.97 9.92
CA LEU A 44 4.10 1.63 10.08
C LEU A 44 3.75 1.52 11.56
N ASP A 45 2.59 2.06 11.91
CA ASP A 45 2.00 1.79 13.23
C ASP A 45 1.59 0.31 13.36
N ASP A 46 1.43 -0.15 14.60
CA ASP A 46 1.09 -1.55 14.90
C ASP A 46 -0.24 -1.97 14.26
N GLN A 47 -1.17 -1.04 14.11
CA GLN A 47 -2.49 -1.32 13.54
C GLN A 47 -2.39 -1.57 12.03
N ALA A 48 -1.66 -0.73 11.29
CA ALA A 48 -1.39 -0.91 9.86
C ALA A 48 -0.63 -2.21 9.59
N ARG A 49 0.35 -2.58 10.44
CA ARG A 49 1.04 -3.88 10.33
C ARG A 49 0.10 -5.06 10.56
N THR A 50 -0.79 -4.95 11.55
CA THR A 50 -1.78 -5.99 11.83
C THR A 50 -2.78 -6.14 10.69
N ALA A 51 -3.29 -5.02 10.16
CA ALA A 51 -4.21 -5.01 9.03
C ALA A 51 -3.56 -5.61 7.77
N LEU A 52 -2.31 -5.24 7.47
CA LEU A 52 -1.54 -5.83 6.37
C LEU A 52 -1.38 -7.35 6.53
N ALA A 53 -1.02 -7.81 7.73
CA ALA A 53 -0.86 -9.24 8.00
C ALA A 53 -2.17 -10.03 7.87
N ASN A 54 -3.31 -9.40 8.19
CA ASN A 54 -4.63 -10.00 8.12
C ASN A 54 -5.31 -9.85 6.75
N GLY A 55 -4.75 -9.04 5.85
CA GLY A 55 -5.40 -8.68 4.59
C GLY A 55 -6.62 -7.77 4.76
N ASP A 56 -6.69 -7.01 5.85
CA ASP A 56 -7.80 -6.08 6.11
C ASP A 56 -7.62 -4.77 5.35
N THR A 57 -8.05 -4.76 4.09
CA THR A 57 -8.01 -3.60 3.19
C THR A 57 -8.97 -2.47 3.58
N SER A 58 -9.82 -2.69 4.59
CA SER A 58 -10.77 -1.70 5.08
C SER A 58 -10.26 -0.94 6.31
N ASP A 59 -9.16 -1.38 6.92
CA ASP A 59 -8.58 -0.72 8.10
C ASP A 59 -8.03 0.68 7.76
N GLU A 60 -8.44 1.68 8.55
CA GLU A 60 -8.10 3.08 8.30
C GLU A 60 -6.59 3.38 8.44
N SER A 61 -5.86 2.62 9.27
CA SER A 61 -4.42 2.82 9.46
C SER A 61 -3.66 2.29 8.24
N LEU A 62 -4.07 1.15 7.69
CA LEU A 62 -3.53 0.67 6.41
C LEU A 62 -3.86 1.63 5.26
N LEU A 63 -5.10 2.11 5.16
CA LEU A 63 -5.50 3.10 4.15
C LEU A 63 -4.68 4.39 4.26
N ARG A 64 -4.39 4.86 5.48
CA ARG A 64 -3.55 6.05 5.72
C ARG A 64 -2.11 5.82 5.25
N ALA A 65 -1.53 4.67 5.56
CA ALA A 65 -0.18 4.33 5.11
C ALA A 65 -0.07 4.35 3.57
N VAL A 66 -1.04 3.75 2.87
CA VAL A 66 -1.08 3.76 1.40
C VAL A 66 -1.25 5.19 0.86
N ARG A 67 -2.15 6.00 1.43
CA ARG A 67 -2.29 7.41 1.04
C ARG A 67 -1.00 8.20 1.20
N GLY A 68 -0.23 7.94 2.26
CA GLY A 68 1.08 8.58 2.46
C GLY A 68 2.05 8.29 1.32
N VAL A 69 2.10 7.05 0.83
CA VAL A 69 2.93 6.66 -0.32
C VAL A 69 2.48 7.38 -1.60
N VAL A 70 1.17 7.39 -1.86
CA VAL A 70 0.61 8.05 -3.05
C VAL A 70 0.93 9.54 -3.05
N GLN A 71 0.77 10.21 -1.91
CA GLN A 71 1.11 11.63 -1.77
C GLN A 71 2.59 11.89 -2.00
N ALA A 72 3.46 11.06 -1.42
CA ALA A 72 4.91 11.18 -1.60
C ALA A 72 5.34 10.98 -3.07
N GLU A 73 4.66 10.12 -3.82
CA GLU A 73 4.90 9.95 -5.26
C GLU A 73 4.51 11.19 -6.07
N VAL A 74 3.34 11.78 -5.78
CA VAL A 74 2.87 13.01 -6.42
C VAL A 74 3.85 14.17 -6.17
N GLU A 75 4.35 14.31 -4.94
CA GLU A 75 5.34 15.33 -4.58
C GLU A 75 6.69 15.15 -5.31
N ARG A 76 7.05 13.92 -5.67
CA ARG A 76 8.28 13.60 -6.41
C ARG A 76 8.16 13.84 -7.92
N GLY A 77 6.95 14.02 -8.44
CA GLY A 77 6.69 14.40 -9.84
C GLY A 77 6.97 13.30 -10.86
N ALA A 78 6.75 12.04 -10.49
CA ALA A 78 6.85 10.90 -11.39
C ALA A 78 5.83 10.93 -12.54
#